data_AF-A0A8C5U6F9-F1
#
_entry.id   AF-A0A8C5U6F9-F1
#
_cell.length_a   1.000
_cell.length_b   1.000
_cell.length_c   1.000
_cell.angle_alpha   90.00
_cell.angle_beta   90.00
_cell.angle_gamma   90.00
#
_symmetry.space_group_name_H-M   'P 1'
#
loop_
_entity.id
_entity.type
_entity.pdbx_description
1 polymer ?
#
loop_
_entity_poly.entity_id
_entity_poly.type
_entity_poly.pdbx_seq_one_letter_code
_entity_poly.pdbx_strand_id
1 'polypeptide(L)'
;MALILPYYCRLFLLFPLQTGRALGENFRESLCLGEVLSLWLAVLPLHSQGCDLPALPRSVGFFQDTFSFRGSVNACVDVVLSGVKLLEALGLEPADGRDHAVLSSRQDLSEAFAHFMERGAAAERFFSDAKAFQDIARTASEHPAAQLYVGGNAALIGQKLATNPDLKILLCGPVGPKLHDLLDDNVVVPPESMQERDEFHLILEYQAGEEWGRVRAPAANRFIFSHDLSNGALNMLEVFVSSLDEFQPDLVVLSGLHMMEGQSKEMRHRRLVEAVASISDIPTDIPIHLELASMTDQDFMSNIMHQQVLPLVNSIGLNEQELLFLTQSASGPHASLAAWSGIPDVGMVSDILFWILKEHGKTAERASDLTRIHFHTLAYHILVTVDGHWGNQAAAVAAGARAAGTQACATDTIDTSKVFLKAPLEFVTSHTEAPAKISLNPDEPVVHWHREGISFHFTPVLVCKDPVRTVGLGDAISAEGLFYSEAYPQ
;
A
#
# COMPACT_ATOMS: atom_id res chain seq x y z
N MET A 1 -34.61 -47.67 0.68
CA MET A 1 -33.99 -48.97 0.31
C MET A 1 -33.84 -48.98 -1.22
N ALA A 2 -32.72 -49.52 -1.72
CA ALA A 2 -32.08 -49.28 -3.04
C ALA A 2 -31.25 -47.97 -3.05
N LEU A 3 -29.93 -47.91 -2.80
CA LEU A 3 -28.78 -48.80 -3.10
C LEU A 3 -28.62 -49.05 -4.61
N ILE A 4 -27.59 -48.43 -5.20
CA ILE A 4 -26.65 -48.97 -6.21
C ILE A 4 -25.46 -47.97 -6.35
N LEU A 5 -24.33 -48.34 -5.78
CA LEU A 5 -22.97 -48.24 -6.38
C LEU A 5 -22.73 -49.58 -7.14
N PRO A 6 -21.67 -49.80 -7.96
CA PRO A 6 -20.52 -48.96 -8.32
C PRO A 6 -20.19 -48.96 -9.85
N TYR A 7 -19.27 -48.09 -10.29
CA TYR A 7 -18.37 -48.41 -11.41
C TYR A 7 -16.93 -48.05 -11.05
N TYR A 8 -16.09 -49.10 -11.02
CA TYR A 8 -14.64 -49.04 -10.97
C TYR A 8 -14.10 -48.50 -12.30
N CYS A 9 -13.03 -47.70 -12.25
CA CYS A 9 -12.04 -47.69 -13.30
C CYS A 9 -10.64 -47.74 -12.68
N ARG A 10 -10.03 -48.92 -12.74
CA ARG A 10 -8.58 -49.11 -12.57
C ARG A 10 -7.93 -48.72 -13.89
N LEU A 11 -6.89 -47.89 -13.87
CA LEU A 11 -5.86 -47.91 -14.91
C LEU A 11 -4.49 -48.04 -14.27
N PHE A 12 -3.88 -49.19 -14.51
CA PHE A 12 -2.47 -49.50 -14.30
C PHE A 12 -1.69 -49.03 -15.53
N LEU A 13 -0.55 -48.37 -15.34
CA LEU A 13 0.56 -48.41 -16.28
C LEU A 13 1.86 -48.64 -15.50
N LEU A 14 2.55 -49.71 -15.88
CA LEU A 14 3.80 -50.23 -15.32
C LEU A 14 4.98 -49.87 -16.23
N PHE A 15 6.02 -49.24 -15.63
CA PHE A 15 7.48 -49.34 -15.87
C PHE A 15 8.11 -48.86 -17.21
N PRO A 16 9.43 -48.52 -17.26
CA PRO A 16 10.50 -48.91 -16.31
C PRO A 16 11.39 -47.81 -15.71
N LEU A 17 11.92 -48.14 -14.54
CA LEU A 17 13.17 -47.62 -13.97
C LEU A 17 14.30 -47.74 -15.00
N GLN A 18 14.99 -46.63 -15.27
CA GLN A 18 16.40 -46.66 -15.68
C GLN A 18 17.25 -45.95 -14.65
N THR A 19 18.24 -46.70 -14.17
CA THR A 19 19.26 -46.37 -13.20
C THR A 19 20.28 -45.36 -13.73
N GLY A 20 20.61 -44.39 -12.88
CA GLY A 20 21.99 -43.98 -12.62
C GLY A 20 22.62 -42.91 -13.52
N ARG A 21 22.77 -41.70 -12.97
CA ARG A 21 24.05 -40.96 -12.97
C ARG A 21 24.00 -39.82 -11.95
N ALA A 22 24.95 -39.83 -11.04
CA ALA A 22 25.19 -38.74 -10.11
C ALA A 22 25.68 -37.50 -10.87
N LEU A 23 25.00 -36.36 -10.67
CA LEU A 23 25.48 -35.04 -11.07
C LEU A 23 25.14 -34.03 -9.96
N GLY A 24 26.22 -33.51 -9.37
CA GLY A 24 26.44 -32.24 -8.66
C GLY A 24 25.30 -31.51 -7.94
N GLU A 25 25.57 -31.14 -6.69
CA GLU A 25 24.74 -30.34 -5.77
C GLU A 25 24.36 -28.92 -6.25
N ASN A 26 24.71 -28.49 -7.47
CA ASN A 26 24.40 -27.14 -7.99
C ASN A 26 23.24 -27.10 -9.02
N PHE A 27 22.45 -28.16 -9.16
CA PHE A 27 21.31 -28.23 -10.09
C PHE A 27 19.93 -28.38 -9.43
N ARG A 28 19.86 -28.30 -8.10
CA ARG A 28 18.60 -28.46 -7.34
C ARG A 28 17.78 -27.18 -7.18
N GLU A 29 18.37 -26.00 -7.32
CA GLU A 29 17.63 -24.73 -7.18
C GLU A 29 16.86 -24.35 -8.46
N SER A 30 17.34 -24.73 -9.65
CA SER A 30 16.70 -24.34 -10.92
C SER A 30 15.52 -25.22 -11.33
N LEU A 31 15.39 -26.44 -10.81
CA LEU A 31 14.28 -27.35 -11.16
C LEU A 31 13.04 -27.15 -10.27
N CYS A 32 13.19 -26.64 -9.05
CA CYS A 32 12.03 -26.33 -8.19
C CYS A 32 11.28 -25.07 -8.64
N LEU A 33 11.91 -24.12 -9.34
CA LEU A 33 11.21 -22.92 -9.84
C LEU A 33 10.32 -23.21 -11.06
N GLY A 34 10.68 -24.19 -11.90
CA GLY A 34 9.91 -24.50 -13.13
C GLY A 34 8.53 -25.10 -12.89
N GLU A 35 8.38 -25.92 -11.84
CA GLU A 35 7.10 -26.54 -11.47
C GLU A 35 6.27 -25.64 -10.53
N VAL A 36 6.93 -24.81 -9.72
CA VAL A 36 6.29 -23.84 -8.81
C VAL A 36 5.64 -22.66 -9.56
N LEU A 37 6.19 -22.26 -10.70
CA LEU A 37 5.64 -21.14 -11.49
C LEU A 37 4.55 -21.53 -12.50
N SER A 38 4.42 -22.81 -12.86
CA SER A 38 3.43 -23.26 -13.84
C SER A 38 2.01 -23.39 -13.26
N LEU A 39 1.86 -23.39 -11.94
CA LEU A 39 0.55 -23.49 -11.26
C LEU A 39 0.01 -22.18 -10.65
N TRP A 40 0.81 -21.13 -10.49
CA TRP A 40 0.25 -19.78 -10.28
C TRP A 40 -0.64 -19.34 -11.46
N LEU A 41 -0.35 -19.83 -12.66
CA LEU A 41 -1.21 -19.69 -13.85
C LEU A 41 -2.48 -20.58 -13.81
N ALA A 42 -2.53 -21.61 -12.96
CA ALA A 42 -3.68 -22.51 -12.81
C ALA A 42 -4.76 -21.97 -11.86
N VAL A 43 -4.46 -20.92 -11.09
CA VAL A 43 -5.46 -20.11 -10.36
C VAL A 43 -6.12 -19.08 -11.30
N LEU A 44 -5.95 -19.19 -12.63
CA LEU A 44 -7.02 -19.37 -13.66
C LEU A 44 -6.54 -19.00 -15.07
N PRO A 45 -7.00 -19.72 -16.11
CA PRO A 45 -6.77 -19.36 -17.52
C PRO A 45 -7.80 -18.37 -18.07
N LEU A 46 -7.32 -17.43 -18.90
CA LEU A 46 -8.11 -16.70 -19.88
C LEU A 46 -8.55 -17.65 -21.02
N HIS A 47 -9.88 -17.86 -21.12
CA HIS A 47 -10.68 -18.31 -22.27
C HIS A 47 -10.04 -19.23 -23.34
N SER A 48 -10.48 -20.51 -23.40
CA SER A 48 -11.25 -21.04 -24.54
C SER A 48 -11.62 -22.54 -24.39
N GLN A 49 -12.88 -22.84 -24.74
CA GLN A 49 -13.50 -24.13 -25.07
C GLN A 49 -13.76 -25.18 -23.96
N GLY A 50 -15.00 -25.16 -23.47
CA GLY A 50 -15.89 -26.31 -23.28
C GLY A 50 -15.35 -27.61 -22.68
N CYS A 51 -15.47 -27.75 -21.35
CA CYS A 51 -15.84 -28.99 -20.65
C CYS A 51 -16.18 -28.66 -19.19
N ASP A 52 -17.31 -29.15 -18.69
CA ASP A 52 -17.85 -28.91 -17.35
C ASP A 52 -16.99 -29.53 -16.22
N LEU A 53 -16.40 -28.69 -15.34
CA LEU A 53 -15.93 -28.97 -13.95
C LEU A 53 -15.49 -27.65 -13.26
N PRO A 54 -15.45 -27.54 -11.91
CA PRO A 54 -16.19 -26.57 -11.11
C PRO A 54 -15.55 -25.17 -10.96
N ALA A 55 -16.37 -24.16 -11.26
CA ALA A 55 -16.45 -22.78 -10.76
C ALA A 55 -15.17 -21.98 -10.39
N LEU A 56 -14.84 -21.06 -11.30
CA LEU A 56 -14.16 -19.75 -11.18
C LEU A 56 -14.32 -18.99 -9.83
N PRO A 57 -13.41 -18.05 -9.48
CA PRO A 57 -13.63 -17.00 -8.51
C PRO A 57 -14.67 -16.08 -9.11
N ARG A 58 -15.86 -16.16 -8.56
CA ARG A 58 -16.92 -15.22 -8.85
C ARG A 58 -16.62 -13.96 -8.06
N SER A 59 -16.72 -12.80 -8.71
CA SER A 59 -17.26 -11.63 -8.05
C SER A 59 -18.60 -12.06 -7.41
N VAL A 60 -18.69 -11.95 -6.09
CA VAL A 60 -19.85 -12.36 -5.27
C VAL A 60 -21.18 -11.90 -5.88
N GLY A 61 -22.17 -12.78 -5.91
CA GLY A 61 -23.42 -12.63 -6.66
C GLY A 61 -24.45 -11.66 -6.08
N PHE A 62 -24.04 -10.50 -5.57
CA PHE A 62 -24.93 -9.38 -5.20
C PHE A 62 -24.63 -8.06 -5.96
N PHE A 63 -23.60 -8.03 -6.81
CA PHE A 63 -23.07 -6.83 -7.46
C PHE A 63 -23.85 -6.36 -8.71
N GLN A 64 -25.17 -6.15 -8.59
CA GLN A 64 -26.01 -5.68 -9.72
C GLN A 64 -26.45 -4.21 -9.64
N ASP A 65 -26.13 -3.48 -8.57
CA ASP A 65 -26.42 -2.06 -8.45
C ASP A 65 -25.11 -1.27 -8.26
N THR A 66 -24.99 -0.12 -8.93
CA THR A 66 -23.79 0.73 -9.01
C THR A 66 -23.15 0.99 -7.65
N PHE A 67 -21.95 0.44 -7.42
CA PHE A 67 -21.18 0.67 -6.21
C PHE A 67 -20.50 2.03 -6.26
N SER A 68 -20.55 2.75 -5.16
CA SER A 68 -20.07 4.13 -5.02
C SER A 68 -18.96 4.17 -3.97
N PHE A 69 -17.72 4.41 -4.39
CA PHE A 69 -16.55 4.48 -3.53
C PHE A 69 -16.09 5.93 -3.33
N ARG A 70 -15.60 6.26 -2.13
CA ARG A 70 -15.01 7.57 -1.83
C ARG A 70 -13.63 7.56 -1.20
N GLY A 71 -12.69 8.28 -1.81
CA GLY A 71 -11.35 8.53 -1.31
C GLY A 71 -11.20 9.91 -0.64
N SER A 72 -10.45 9.94 0.46
CA SER A 72 -10.16 11.12 1.29
C SER A 72 -8.99 11.97 0.79
N VAL A 73 -8.50 12.85 1.66
CA VAL A 73 -8.09 14.23 1.33
C VAL A 73 -6.69 14.41 0.79
N ASN A 74 -5.79 13.41 0.86
CA ASN A 74 -4.43 13.61 0.37
C ASN A 74 -4.30 13.27 -1.11
N ALA A 75 -4.06 14.32 -1.90
CA ALA A 75 -3.93 14.25 -3.34
C ALA A 75 -2.87 15.26 -3.80
N CYS A 76 -1.97 14.86 -4.70
CA CYS A 76 -0.94 15.73 -5.25
C CYS A 76 -0.51 15.25 -6.64
N VAL A 77 0.38 16.00 -7.29
CA VAL A 77 1.07 15.57 -8.51
C VAL A 77 2.52 15.27 -8.17
N ASP A 78 2.91 14.01 -8.31
CA ASP A 78 4.29 13.58 -8.22
C ASP A 78 5.01 13.93 -9.52
N VAL A 79 6.07 14.74 -9.42
CA VAL A 79 6.94 15.10 -10.56
C VAL A 79 8.27 14.40 -10.38
N VAL A 80 8.48 13.34 -11.14
CA VAL A 80 9.70 12.54 -11.12
C VAL A 80 10.65 13.05 -12.19
N LEU A 81 11.86 13.46 -11.78
CA LEU A 81 12.89 14.00 -12.67
C LEU A 81 14.28 13.70 -12.10
N SER A 82 15.30 13.60 -12.96
CA SER A 82 16.70 13.57 -12.47
C SER A 82 17.00 14.85 -11.71
N GLY A 83 17.48 14.70 -10.48
CA GLY A 83 17.80 15.84 -9.62
C GLY A 83 18.87 16.73 -10.23
N VAL A 84 19.91 16.13 -10.81
CA VAL A 84 20.95 16.86 -11.56
C VAL A 84 20.35 17.70 -12.67
N LYS A 85 19.50 17.12 -13.53
CA LYS A 85 18.88 17.85 -14.64
C LYS A 85 18.01 19.02 -14.16
N LEU A 86 17.29 18.85 -13.05
CA LEU A 86 16.50 19.95 -12.49
C LEU A 86 17.39 21.09 -11.99
N LEU A 87 18.46 20.77 -11.25
CA LEU A 87 19.39 21.78 -10.74
C LEU A 87 20.07 22.54 -11.90
N GLU A 88 20.46 21.85 -12.98
CA GLU A 88 20.97 22.47 -14.21
C GLU A 88 19.93 23.38 -14.87
N ALA A 89 18.69 22.92 -15.00
CA ALA A 89 17.60 23.70 -15.59
C ALA A 89 17.28 24.97 -14.78
N LEU A 90 17.50 24.94 -13.47
CA LEU A 90 17.37 26.09 -12.58
C LEU A 90 18.59 27.04 -12.61
N GLY A 91 19.66 26.67 -13.32
CA GLY A 91 20.91 27.41 -13.39
C GLY A 91 21.70 27.38 -12.07
N LEU A 92 21.60 26.28 -11.30
CA LEU A 92 22.30 26.12 -10.03
C LEU A 92 23.64 25.44 -10.25
N GLU A 93 24.67 26.01 -9.62
CA GLU A 93 26.01 25.42 -9.63
C GLU A 93 26.13 24.33 -8.54
N PRO A 94 27.00 23.33 -8.74
CA PRO A 94 27.29 22.34 -7.71
C PRO A 94 27.77 22.99 -6.40
N ALA A 95 27.09 22.66 -5.30
CA ALA A 95 27.40 23.14 -3.97
C ALA A 95 28.06 22.05 -3.11
N ASP A 96 28.75 22.46 -2.05
CA ASP A 96 29.20 21.52 -1.01
C ASP A 96 27.97 20.97 -0.26
N GLY A 97 27.92 19.66 -0.04
CA GLY A 97 26.76 18.98 0.55
C GLY A 97 26.52 19.37 2.02
N ARG A 98 25.37 19.96 2.31
CA ARG A 98 24.93 20.31 3.67
C ARG A 98 23.44 19.99 3.84
N ASP A 99 23.11 19.25 4.90
CA ASP A 99 21.71 19.00 5.23
C ASP A 99 21.03 20.26 5.80
N HIS A 100 19.76 20.42 5.43
CA HIS A 100 18.88 21.48 5.89
C HIS A 100 17.56 20.83 6.30
N ALA A 101 17.10 21.07 7.52
CA ALA A 101 15.83 20.52 8.00
C ALA A 101 14.62 21.09 7.22
N VAL A 102 14.72 22.35 6.79
CA VAL A 102 13.75 23.06 5.95
C VAL A 102 14.51 23.80 4.86
N LEU A 103 14.06 23.70 3.62
CA LEU A 103 14.65 24.41 2.49
C LEU A 103 14.01 25.79 2.39
N SER A 104 14.79 26.86 2.52
CA SER A 104 14.30 28.24 2.40
C SER A 104 14.73 28.92 1.11
N SER A 105 15.63 28.30 0.36
CA SER A 105 16.20 28.88 -0.86
C SER A 105 16.61 27.81 -1.87
N ARG A 106 16.90 28.23 -3.11
CA ARG A 106 17.50 27.36 -4.14
C ARG A 106 18.90 26.88 -3.74
N GLN A 107 19.62 27.66 -2.94
CA GLN A 107 20.92 27.27 -2.41
C GLN A 107 20.77 26.11 -1.42
N ASP A 108 19.81 26.21 -0.49
CA ASP A 108 19.51 25.14 0.47
C ASP A 108 19.13 23.85 -0.26
N LEU A 109 18.35 23.95 -1.35
CA LEU A 109 18.00 22.81 -2.20
C LEU A 109 19.24 22.17 -2.83
N SER A 110 20.15 22.96 -3.43
CA SER A 110 21.40 22.43 -4.03
C SER A 110 22.28 21.74 -2.98
N GLU A 111 22.46 22.38 -1.81
CA GLU A 111 23.26 21.86 -0.70
C GLU A 111 22.67 20.57 -0.11
N ALA A 112 21.36 20.53 0.14
CA ALA A 112 20.68 19.37 0.70
C ALA A 112 20.65 18.21 -0.31
N PHE A 113 20.37 18.49 -1.58
CA PHE A 113 20.42 17.46 -2.63
C PHE A 113 21.82 16.84 -2.71
N ALA A 114 22.87 17.66 -2.76
CA ALA A 114 24.26 17.20 -2.77
C ALA A 114 24.61 16.35 -1.53
N HIS A 115 24.12 16.74 -0.34
CA HIS A 115 24.33 15.99 0.90
C HIS A 115 23.78 14.56 0.84
N PHE A 116 22.55 14.39 0.36
CA PHE A 116 21.88 13.09 0.29
C PHE A 116 22.38 12.24 -0.89
N MET A 117 22.65 12.88 -2.03
CA MET A 117 23.24 12.24 -3.20
C MET A 117 24.60 11.62 -2.87
N GLU A 118 25.48 12.34 -2.17
CA GLU A 118 26.79 11.83 -1.74
C GLU A 118 26.68 10.56 -0.87
N ARG A 119 25.57 10.43 -0.12
CA ARG A 119 25.30 9.30 0.77
C ARG A 119 24.50 8.18 0.11
N GLY A 120 23.92 8.42 -1.07
CA GLY A 120 22.98 7.50 -1.71
C GLY A 120 21.72 7.29 -0.86
N ALA A 121 21.31 8.30 -0.08
CA ALA A 121 20.29 8.18 0.95
C ALA A 121 19.01 8.92 0.58
N ALA A 122 17.87 8.33 0.93
CA ALA A 122 16.57 8.95 0.76
C ALA A 122 16.40 10.11 1.73
N ALA A 123 15.73 11.18 1.29
CA ALA A 123 15.26 12.23 2.17
C ALA A 123 14.03 12.93 1.59
N GLU A 124 13.25 13.53 2.47
CA GLU A 124 12.13 14.39 2.13
C GLU A 124 12.22 15.70 2.92
N ARG A 125 11.94 16.84 2.30
CA ARG A 125 12.05 18.16 2.94
C ARG A 125 10.88 19.07 2.58
N PHE A 126 10.48 19.90 3.55
CA PHE A 126 9.58 21.02 3.29
C PHE A 126 10.36 22.21 2.69
N PHE A 127 9.80 22.84 1.67
CA PHE A 127 10.33 24.06 1.07
C PHE A 127 9.48 25.25 1.52
N SER A 128 10.04 26.20 2.28
CA SER A 128 9.25 27.22 2.99
C SER A 128 8.84 28.44 2.16
N ASP A 129 9.63 28.84 1.15
CA ASP A 129 9.27 29.94 0.26
C ASP A 129 8.33 29.45 -0.86
N ALA A 130 7.04 29.75 -0.70
CA ALA A 130 5.97 29.38 -1.61
C ALA A 130 6.21 29.84 -3.06
N LYS A 131 6.74 31.06 -3.26
CA LYS A 131 6.92 31.63 -4.60
C LYS A 131 8.12 30.98 -5.29
N ALA A 132 9.23 30.83 -4.57
CA ALA A 132 10.39 30.14 -5.08
C ALA A 132 10.08 28.68 -5.40
N PHE A 133 9.31 27.99 -4.55
CA PHE A 133 8.85 26.63 -4.81
C PHE A 133 8.00 26.55 -6.08
N GLN A 134 7.03 27.45 -6.26
CA GLN A 134 6.19 27.48 -7.47
C GLN A 134 7.02 27.63 -8.75
N ASP A 135 8.03 28.50 -8.74
CA ASP A 135 8.93 28.66 -9.89
C ASP A 135 9.74 27.38 -10.16
N ILE A 136 10.18 26.68 -9.12
CA ILE A 136 10.91 25.41 -9.24
C ILE A 136 9.99 24.30 -9.75
N ALA A 137 8.79 24.15 -9.17
CA ALA A 137 7.81 23.14 -9.54
C ALA A 137 7.35 23.30 -10.99
N ARG A 138 7.13 24.54 -11.45
CA ARG A 138 6.86 24.82 -12.88
C ARG A 138 8.02 24.41 -13.77
N THR A 139 9.26 24.74 -13.37
CA THR A 139 10.46 24.34 -14.13
C THR A 139 10.60 22.83 -14.22
N ALA A 140 10.31 22.11 -13.13
CA ALA A 140 10.35 20.66 -13.09
C ALA A 140 9.23 20.02 -13.94
N SER A 141 7.98 20.47 -13.79
CA SER A 141 6.83 19.87 -14.48
C SER A 141 6.82 20.13 -15.98
N GLU A 142 7.37 21.26 -16.43
CA GLU A 142 7.52 21.60 -17.86
C GLU A 142 8.79 20.99 -18.49
N HIS A 143 9.66 20.36 -17.69
CA HIS A 143 10.90 19.77 -18.19
C HIS A 143 10.60 18.56 -19.10
N PRO A 144 11.15 18.45 -20.32
CA PRO A 144 10.81 17.38 -21.28
C PRO A 144 11.07 15.95 -20.80
N ALA A 145 11.97 15.79 -19.82
CA ALA A 145 12.30 14.50 -19.22
C ALA A 145 11.51 14.20 -17.93
N ALA A 146 10.65 15.10 -17.48
CA ALA A 146 9.86 14.89 -16.28
C ALA A 146 8.70 13.94 -16.56
N GLN A 147 8.42 13.10 -15.57
CA GLN A 147 7.27 12.20 -15.57
C GLN A 147 6.31 12.68 -14.49
N LEU A 148 5.05 12.85 -14.85
CA LEU A 148 4.02 13.34 -13.95
C LEU A 148 3.06 12.21 -13.63
N TYR A 149 2.79 12.03 -12.34
CA TYR A 149 1.95 10.96 -11.84
C TYR A 149 0.94 11.49 -10.84
N VAL A 150 -0.19 10.80 -10.73
CA VAL A 150 -1.07 10.92 -9.56
C VAL A 150 -0.26 10.54 -8.33
N GLY A 151 -0.28 11.41 -7.32
CA GLY A 151 0.35 11.23 -6.01
C GLY A 151 -0.64 11.49 -4.87
N GLY A 152 -0.25 11.12 -3.65
CA GLY A 152 -1.12 11.12 -2.48
C GLY A 152 -1.89 9.81 -2.33
N ASN A 153 -1.86 9.23 -1.13
CA ASN A 153 -2.39 7.90 -0.85
C ASN A 153 -3.85 7.74 -1.30
N ALA A 154 -4.71 8.69 -0.94
CA ALA A 154 -6.12 8.59 -1.26
C ALA A 154 -6.40 8.75 -2.76
N ALA A 155 -5.68 9.63 -3.45
CA ALA A 155 -5.76 9.75 -4.92
C ALA A 155 -5.24 8.49 -5.61
N LEU A 156 -4.17 7.86 -5.12
CA LEU A 156 -3.64 6.60 -5.63
C LEU A 156 -4.60 5.42 -5.43
N ILE A 157 -5.25 5.33 -4.27
CA ILE A 157 -6.30 4.34 -4.00
C ILE A 157 -7.48 4.57 -4.96
N GLY A 158 -7.96 5.81 -5.07
CA GLY A 158 -9.05 6.17 -5.97
C GLY A 158 -8.73 5.84 -7.42
N GLN A 159 -7.55 6.21 -7.90
CA GLN A 159 -7.05 5.90 -9.24
C GLN A 159 -7.01 4.39 -9.49
N LYS A 160 -6.56 3.61 -8.50
CA LYS A 160 -6.48 2.15 -8.64
C LYS A 160 -7.87 1.53 -8.72
N LEU A 161 -8.81 1.97 -7.91
CA LEU A 161 -10.19 1.47 -7.94
C LEU A 161 -10.91 1.87 -9.23
N ALA A 162 -10.64 3.06 -9.75
CA ALA A 162 -11.21 3.58 -11.01
C ALA A 162 -10.88 2.72 -12.24
N THR A 163 -9.87 1.84 -12.15
CA THR A 163 -9.59 0.85 -13.21
C THR A 163 -10.71 -0.18 -13.39
N ASN A 164 -11.67 -0.23 -12.46
CA ASN A 164 -12.86 -1.06 -12.55
C ASN A 164 -14.05 -0.19 -13.04
N PRO A 165 -14.55 -0.40 -14.27
CA PRO A 165 -15.55 0.48 -14.88
C PRO A 165 -16.93 0.44 -14.20
N ASP A 166 -17.20 -0.59 -13.41
CA ASP A 166 -18.46 -0.75 -12.68
C ASP A 166 -18.48 0.00 -11.33
N LEU A 167 -17.34 0.55 -10.91
CA LEU A 167 -17.22 1.35 -9.70
C LEU A 167 -17.30 2.84 -10.02
N LYS A 168 -18.14 3.57 -9.29
CA LYS A 168 -18.09 5.03 -9.28
C LYS A 168 -17.14 5.49 -8.19
N ILE A 169 -16.14 6.28 -8.55
CA ILE A 169 -15.17 6.79 -7.60
C ILE A 169 -15.43 8.27 -7.39
N LEU A 170 -15.46 8.72 -6.13
CA LEU A 170 -15.36 10.13 -5.82
C LEU A 170 -14.15 10.42 -4.95
N LEU A 171 -13.36 11.40 -5.37
CA LEU A 171 -12.14 11.81 -4.70
C LEU A 171 -12.30 13.26 -4.22
N CYS A 172 -12.04 13.49 -2.94
CA CYS A 172 -11.82 14.83 -2.42
C CYS A 172 -10.36 14.99 -2.02
N GLY A 173 -9.77 16.13 -2.31
CA GLY A 173 -8.38 16.47 -2.04
C GLY A 173 -8.02 17.77 -2.76
N PRO A 174 -6.81 18.30 -2.57
CA PRO A 174 -6.39 19.53 -3.25
C PRO A 174 -6.11 19.24 -4.73
N VAL A 175 -7.18 19.16 -5.53
CA VAL A 175 -7.13 18.78 -6.95
C VAL A 175 -7.04 20.03 -7.82
N GLY A 176 -5.85 20.28 -8.35
CA GLY A 176 -5.65 21.31 -9.37
C GLY A 176 -5.89 20.78 -10.79
N PRO A 177 -5.72 21.63 -11.81
CA PRO A 177 -5.94 21.26 -13.20
C PRO A 177 -5.06 20.11 -13.66
N LYS A 178 -3.79 20.06 -13.24
CA LYS A 178 -2.87 19.02 -13.71
C LYS A 178 -3.18 17.66 -13.11
N LEU A 179 -3.54 17.61 -11.83
CA LEU A 179 -3.97 16.39 -11.17
C LEU A 179 -5.28 15.89 -11.77
N HIS A 180 -6.25 16.79 -11.99
CA HIS A 180 -7.51 16.42 -12.64
C HIS A 180 -7.27 15.81 -14.03
N ASP A 181 -6.36 16.37 -14.83
CA ASP A 181 -5.98 15.80 -16.14
C ASP A 181 -5.28 14.43 -16.05
N LEU A 182 -4.68 14.08 -14.90
CA LEU A 182 -3.98 12.81 -14.68
C LEU A 182 -4.88 11.73 -14.08
N LEU A 183 -5.98 12.11 -13.44
CA LEU A 183 -6.95 11.19 -12.86
C LEU A 183 -7.70 10.44 -13.98
N ASP A 184 -8.14 9.22 -13.67
CA ASP A 184 -9.02 8.47 -14.56
C ASP A 184 -10.37 9.19 -14.74
N ASP A 185 -10.97 9.13 -15.93
CA ASP A 185 -12.27 9.74 -16.23
C ASP A 185 -13.41 9.21 -15.33
N ASN A 186 -13.25 8.02 -14.74
CA ASN A 186 -14.19 7.44 -13.79
C ASN A 186 -14.08 8.04 -12.37
N VAL A 187 -13.07 8.87 -12.10
CA VAL A 187 -12.90 9.59 -10.83
C VAL A 187 -13.65 10.91 -10.88
N VAL A 188 -14.72 11.01 -10.11
CA VAL A 188 -15.47 12.25 -9.93
C VAL A 188 -14.82 13.10 -8.84
N VAL A 189 -14.48 14.34 -9.17
CA VAL A 189 -13.99 15.32 -8.20
C VAL A 189 -15.07 16.39 -7.99
N PRO A 190 -15.57 16.60 -6.75
CA PRO A 190 -16.54 17.65 -6.49
C PRO A 190 -15.99 19.03 -6.88
N PRO A 191 -16.79 19.93 -7.45
CA PRO A 191 -16.34 21.29 -7.77
C PRO A 191 -15.76 22.04 -6.56
N GLU A 192 -16.29 21.80 -5.36
CA GLU A 192 -15.80 22.33 -4.08
C GLU A 192 -14.42 21.78 -3.70
N SER A 193 -14.05 20.64 -4.29
CA SER A 193 -12.73 20.02 -4.11
C SER A 193 -11.70 20.46 -5.16
N MET A 194 -12.13 21.19 -6.19
CA MET A 194 -11.25 21.69 -7.23
C MET A 194 -10.59 23.00 -6.79
N GLN A 195 -9.31 23.16 -7.11
CA GLN A 195 -8.53 24.36 -6.81
C GLN A 195 -7.79 24.87 -8.04
N GLU A 196 -7.36 26.14 -8.01
CA GLU A 196 -6.69 26.78 -9.16
C GLU A 196 -5.29 26.22 -9.45
N ARG A 197 -4.66 25.57 -8.47
CA ARG A 197 -3.26 25.13 -8.54
C ARG A 197 -3.11 23.73 -7.97
N ASP A 198 -2.21 22.94 -8.51
CA ASP A 198 -1.88 21.63 -7.97
C ASP A 198 -0.90 21.73 -6.79
N GLU A 199 -1.02 20.79 -5.85
CA GLU A 199 0.06 20.50 -4.91
C GLU A 199 1.09 19.61 -5.63
N PHE A 200 2.30 20.12 -5.85
CA PHE A 200 3.37 19.36 -6.50
C PHE A 200 4.33 18.76 -5.47
N HIS A 201 4.68 17.49 -5.66
CA HIS A 201 5.73 16.80 -4.92
C HIS A 201 6.87 16.51 -5.88
N LEU A 202 8.03 17.13 -5.67
CA LEU A 202 9.16 17.03 -6.58
C LEU A 202 10.07 15.89 -6.13
N ILE A 203 10.13 14.84 -6.94
CA ILE A 203 10.92 13.63 -6.68
C ILE A 203 12.16 13.66 -7.57
N LEU A 204 13.29 14.05 -6.97
CA LEU A 204 14.57 14.19 -7.64
C LEU A 204 15.35 12.88 -7.53
N GLU A 205 15.30 12.08 -8.59
CA GLU A 205 16.03 10.82 -8.67
C GLU A 205 17.50 11.04 -9.03
N TYR A 206 18.35 10.14 -8.55
CA TYR A 206 19.73 10.02 -8.99
C TYR A 206 20.13 8.55 -9.06
N GLN A 207 20.94 8.20 -10.06
CA GLN A 207 21.40 6.85 -10.33
C GLN A 207 22.73 6.56 -9.64
N ALA A 208 23.01 5.27 -9.39
CA ALA A 208 24.32 4.86 -8.88
C ALA A 208 25.42 5.30 -9.87
N GLY A 209 26.41 6.03 -9.36
CA GLY A 209 27.53 6.56 -10.13
C GLY A 209 27.26 7.90 -10.83
N GLU A 210 26.03 8.45 -10.78
CA GLU A 210 25.71 9.80 -11.28
C GLU A 210 26.55 10.85 -10.54
N GLU A 211 26.92 11.92 -11.26
CA GLU A 211 27.82 12.97 -10.75
C GLU A 211 27.16 14.35 -10.78
N TRP A 212 27.41 15.13 -9.72
CA TRP A 212 27.05 16.54 -9.61
C TRP A 212 28.26 17.32 -9.05
N GLY A 213 29.04 17.95 -9.93
CA GLY A 213 30.31 18.55 -9.55
C GLY A 213 31.31 17.52 -9.02
N ARG A 214 31.60 17.56 -7.71
CA ARG A 214 32.48 16.59 -7.02
C ARG A 214 31.73 15.45 -6.33
N VAL A 215 30.40 15.55 -6.25
CA VAL A 215 29.55 14.55 -5.61
C VAL A 215 29.30 13.42 -6.60
N ARG A 216 29.44 12.18 -6.13
CA ARG A 216 29.09 10.97 -6.89
C ARG A 216 28.19 10.09 -6.04
N ALA A 217 27.06 9.68 -6.59
CA ALA A 217 26.10 8.84 -5.86
C ALA A 217 26.62 7.40 -5.72
N PRO A 218 26.71 6.84 -4.50
CA PRO A 218 27.14 5.46 -4.29
C PRO A 218 26.03 4.44 -4.63
N ALA A 219 24.77 4.87 -4.61
CA ALA A 219 23.60 4.05 -4.91
C ALA A 219 22.51 4.92 -5.56
N ALA A 220 21.60 4.29 -6.31
CA ALA A 220 20.42 4.99 -6.83
C ALA A 220 19.43 5.27 -5.70
N ASN A 221 18.91 6.49 -5.64
CA ASN A 221 17.90 6.87 -4.65
C ASN A 221 17.17 8.15 -5.11
N ARG A 222 16.33 8.73 -4.25
CA ARG A 222 15.61 9.97 -4.52
C ARG A 222 15.67 10.97 -3.36
N PHE A 223 15.57 12.24 -3.69
CA PHE A 223 15.35 13.35 -2.76
C PHE A 223 14.00 14.00 -3.08
N ILE A 224 13.11 14.12 -2.10
CA ILE A 224 11.75 14.63 -2.28
C ILE A 224 11.62 15.99 -1.60
N PHE A 225 10.91 16.94 -2.21
CA PHE A 225 10.48 18.13 -1.50
C PHE A 225 9.18 18.71 -2.05
N SER A 226 8.43 19.39 -1.16
CA SER A 226 7.14 20.00 -1.48
C SER A 226 6.92 21.28 -0.65
N HIS A 227 5.98 22.12 -1.11
CA HIS A 227 5.37 23.19 -0.32
C HIS A 227 3.89 22.86 -0.08
N ASP A 228 3.63 21.70 0.50
CA ASP A 228 2.26 21.18 0.60
C ASP A 228 1.60 21.57 1.94
N LEU A 229 0.90 22.70 1.92
CA LEU A 229 0.14 23.17 3.08
C LEU A 229 -1.26 22.56 3.14
N SER A 230 -1.83 22.23 1.98
CA SER A 230 -3.22 21.77 1.86
C SER A 230 -3.40 20.37 2.43
N ASN A 231 -2.54 19.44 2.04
CA ASN A 231 -2.56 18.08 2.58
C ASN A 231 -2.10 18.07 4.04
N GLY A 232 -1.09 18.89 4.39
CA GLY A 232 -0.59 19.00 5.76
C GLY A 232 -1.62 19.53 6.78
N ALA A 233 -2.62 20.28 6.33
CA ALA A 233 -3.72 20.76 7.17
C ALA A 233 -5.01 19.94 6.99
N LEU A 234 -5.02 18.92 6.12
CA LEU A 234 -6.21 18.16 5.72
C LEU A 234 -7.38 19.07 5.28
N ASN A 235 -7.11 20.18 4.60
CA ASN A 235 -8.10 21.26 4.38
C ASN A 235 -9.38 20.83 3.65
N MET A 236 -9.36 19.68 2.98
CA MET A 236 -10.47 19.16 2.19
C MET A 236 -11.37 18.20 2.97
N LEU A 237 -11.14 18.00 4.27
CA LEU A 237 -11.87 17.01 5.06
C LEU A 237 -13.34 17.38 5.25
N GLU A 238 -13.64 18.64 5.47
CA GLU A 238 -15.01 19.13 5.58
C GLU A 238 -15.77 19.00 4.26
N VAL A 239 -15.10 19.29 3.14
CA VAL A 239 -15.67 19.11 1.79
C VAL A 239 -15.92 17.64 1.51
N PHE A 240 -15.00 16.78 1.94
CA PHE A 240 -15.15 15.34 1.84
C PHE A 240 -16.37 14.83 2.59
N VAL A 241 -16.52 15.22 3.87
CA VAL A 241 -17.65 14.77 4.70
C VAL A 241 -18.98 15.35 4.22
N SER A 242 -19.03 16.63 3.87
CA SER A 242 -20.28 17.26 3.42
C SER A 242 -20.83 16.67 2.12
N SER A 243 -19.95 16.11 1.29
CA SER A 243 -20.37 15.52 0.03
C SER A 243 -20.85 14.06 0.19
N LEU A 244 -20.64 13.40 1.34
CA LEU A 244 -21.04 12.00 1.55
C LEU A 244 -22.55 11.79 1.42
N ASP A 245 -23.36 12.74 1.91
CA ASP A 245 -24.82 12.67 1.89
C ASP A 245 -25.38 12.57 0.46
N GLU A 246 -24.80 13.29 -0.50
CA GLU A 246 -25.27 13.30 -1.89
C GLU A 246 -24.88 12.02 -2.64
N PHE A 247 -23.74 11.43 -2.32
CA PHE A 247 -23.18 10.33 -3.11
C PHE A 247 -23.43 8.95 -2.54
N GLN A 248 -23.74 8.86 -1.24
CA GLN A 248 -24.15 7.62 -0.58
C GLN A 248 -23.15 6.48 -0.83
N PRO A 249 -21.91 6.59 -0.33
CA PRO A 249 -20.88 5.59 -0.59
C PRO A 249 -21.16 4.26 0.11
N ASP A 250 -20.76 3.18 -0.52
CA ASP A 250 -20.74 1.84 0.07
C ASP A 250 -19.43 1.55 0.83
N LEU A 251 -18.38 2.35 0.57
CA LEU A 251 -17.08 2.28 1.24
C LEU A 251 -16.44 3.67 1.27
N VAL A 252 -15.92 4.03 2.44
CA VAL A 252 -15.10 5.22 2.65
C VAL A 252 -13.65 4.81 2.89
N VAL A 253 -12.71 5.42 2.17
CA VAL A 253 -11.28 5.31 2.44
C VAL A 253 -10.71 6.64 2.85
N LEU A 254 -10.05 6.64 4.01
CA LEU A 254 -9.36 7.76 4.62
C LEU A 254 -7.85 7.56 4.52
N SER A 255 -7.13 8.64 4.22
CA SER A 255 -5.67 8.71 4.38
C SER A 255 -5.23 10.17 4.54
N GLY A 256 -3.92 10.40 4.67
CA GLY A 256 -3.34 11.72 4.80
C GLY A 256 -3.09 12.18 6.24
N LEU A 257 -3.57 11.49 7.28
CA LEU A 257 -3.35 11.90 8.69
C LEU A 257 -1.86 12.13 9.01
N HIS A 258 -0.97 11.31 8.45
CA HIS A 258 0.48 11.41 8.60
C HIS A 258 1.06 12.74 8.07
N MET A 259 0.42 13.37 7.07
CA MET A 259 0.84 14.67 6.51
C MET A 259 0.74 15.79 7.55
N MET A 260 -0.05 15.60 8.62
CA MET A 260 -0.15 16.57 9.69
C MET A 260 1.15 16.69 10.51
N GLU A 261 2.09 15.74 10.45
CA GLU A 261 3.33 15.78 11.24
C GLU A 261 4.18 17.05 11.05
N GLY A 262 4.09 17.69 9.87
CA GLY A 262 4.74 18.97 9.61
C GLY A 262 4.16 20.16 10.40
N GLN A 263 3.00 20.00 11.03
CA GLN A 263 2.29 21.06 11.75
C GLN A 263 2.67 21.13 13.23
N SER A 264 2.37 22.27 13.88
CA SER A 264 2.60 22.41 15.33
C SER A 264 1.77 21.38 16.12
N LYS A 265 2.25 20.97 17.30
CA LYS A 265 1.54 20.02 18.19
C LYS A 265 0.09 20.46 18.45
N GLU A 266 -0.13 21.75 18.67
CA GLU A 266 -1.46 22.33 18.92
C GLU A 266 -2.37 22.25 17.70
N MET A 267 -1.84 22.55 16.51
CA MET A 267 -2.62 22.44 15.28
C MET A 267 -2.97 20.98 14.98
N ARG A 268 -2.00 20.06 15.11
CA ARG A 268 -2.22 18.63 14.91
C ARG A 268 -3.30 18.10 15.84
N HIS A 269 -3.23 18.43 17.13
CA HIS A 269 -4.23 18.00 18.10
C HIS A 269 -5.62 18.55 17.76
N ARG A 270 -5.73 19.86 17.50
CA ARG A 270 -7.00 20.48 17.12
C ARG A 270 -7.58 19.84 15.85
N ARG A 271 -6.74 19.65 14.83
CA ARG A 271 -7.16 19.10 13.54
C ARG A 271 -7.56 17.63 13.65
N LEU A 272 -6.87 16.86 14.47
CA LEU A 272 -7.23 15.47 14.76
C LEU A 272 -8.61 15.40 15.44
N VAL A 273 -8.91 16.28 16.40
CA VAL A 273 -10.24 16.33 17.04
C VAL A 273 -11.34 16.67 16.02
N GLU A 274 -11.11 17.64 15.12
CA GLU A 274 -12.03 17.97 14.03
C GLU A 274 -12.23 16.78 13.09
N ALA A 275 -11.15 16.07 12.75
CA ALA A 275 -11.22 14.89 11.90
C ALA A 275 -12.02 13.76 12.55
N VAL A 276 -11.80 13.50 13.82
CA VAL A 276 -12.55 12.49 14.59
C VAL A 276 -14.04 12.81 14.64
N ALA A 277 -14.40 14.07 14.88
CA ALA A 277 -15.79 14.51 14.83
C ALA A 277 -16.41 14.27 13.44
N SER A 278 -15.69 14.67 12.38
CA SER A 278 -16.14 14.50 10.99
C SER A 278 -16.29 13.04 10.59
N ILE A 279 -15.40 12.15 11.05
CA ILE A 279 -15.47 10.69 10.82
C ILE A 279 -16.65 10.09 11.59
N SER A 280 -16.93 10.59 12.80
CA SER A 280 -18.05 10.11 13.63
C SER A 280 -19.43 10.46 13.05
N ASP A 281 -19.50 11.47 12.18
CA ASP A 281 -20.73 11.87 11.48
C ASP A 281 -21.05 10.96 10.28
N ILE A 282 -20.12 10.08 9.87
CA ILE A 282 -20.33 9.12 8.79
C ILE A 282 -21.33 8.04 9.26
N PRO A 283 -22.35 7.69 8.44
CA PRO A 283 -23.28 6.62 8.76
C PRO A 283 -22.58 5.30 9.14
N THR A 284 -23.00 4.71 10.27
CA THR A 284 -22.34 3.54 10.89
C THR A 284 -22.45 2.25 10.07
N ASP A 285 -23.34 2.21 9.08
CA ASP A 285 -23.50 1.10 8.14
C ASP A 285 -22.48 1.12 6.99
N ILE A 286 -21.74 2.22 6.82
CA ILE A 286 -20.73 2.37 5.78
C ILE A 286 -19.35 1.98 6.35
N PRO A 287 -18.67 0.95 5.83
CA PRO A 287 -17.33 0.61 6.27
C PRO A 287 -16.34 1.74 5.96
N ILE A 288 -15.47 2.02 6.91
CA ILE A 288 -14.39 3.00 6.81
C ILE A 288 -13.04 2.28 6.86
N HIS A 289 -12.20 2.52 5.87
CA HIS A 289 -10.83 2.06 5.83
C HIS A 289 -9.86 3.23 6.02
N LEU A 290 -8.86 3.09 6.88
CA LEU A 290 -7.79 4.06 7.06
C LEU A 290 -6.46 3.49 6.54
N GLU A 291 -5.92 4.08 5.47
CA GLU A 291 -4.56 3.78 5.02
C GLU A 291 -3.58 4.62 5.82
N LEU A 292 -2.82 3.97 6.70
CA LEU A 292 -1.70 4.58 7.42
C LEU A 292 -0.49 4.60 6.51
N ALA A 293 0.28 5.68 6.60
CA ALA A 293 1.56 5.82 5.90
C ALA A 293 2.58 6.45 6.85
N SER A 294 3.74 6.81 6.29
CA SER A 294 4.95 7.14 7.02
C SER A 294 4.73 8.16 8.13
N MET A 295 4.87 7.68 9.37
CA MET A 295 4.81 8.47 10.59
C MET A 295 6.11 8.35 11.38
N THR A 296 6.50 9.43 12.05
CA THR A 296 7.72 9.51 12.87
C THR A 296 7.48 10.07 14.27
N ASP A 297 6.29 10.63 14.53
CA ASP A 297 5.94 11.19 15.85
C ASP A 297 5.13 10.18 16.69
N GLN A 298 5.75 9.69 17.78
CA GLN A 298 5.15 8.67 18.66
C GLN A 298 3.94 9.20 19.42
N ASP A 299 3.94 10.47 19.84
CA ASP A 299 2.80 11.08 20.54
C ASP A 299 1.60 11.13 19.57
N PHE A 300 1.87 11.49 18.31
CA PHE A 300 0.83 11.59 17.29
C PHE A 300 0.27 10.22 16.90
N MET A 301 1.14 9.22 16.68
CA MET A 301 0.72 7.85 16.44
C MET A 301 -0.10 7.30 17.60
N SER A 302 0.34 7.52 18.85
CA SER A 302 -0.40 7.14 20.05
C SER A 302 -1.79 7.78 20.08
N ASN A 303 -1.93 9.06 19.72
CA ASN A 303 -3.24 9.72 19.64
C ASN A 303 -4.15 9.08 18.57
N ILE A 304 -3.63 8.71 17.41
CA ILE A 304 -4.38 7.98 16.36
C ILE A 304 -4.83 6.60 16.87
N MET A 305 -3.94 5.88 17.57
CA MET A 305 -4.20 4.52 18.09
C MET A 305 -5.22 4.48 19.23
N HIS A 306 -5.18 5.46 20.13
CA HIS A 306 -6.09 5.53 21.27
C HIS A 306 -7.49 5.98 20.83
N GLN A 307 -8.35 6.37 21.77
CA GLN A 307 -9.81 6.56 21.62
C GLN A 307 -10.30 7.55 20.53
N GLN A 308 -9.43 8.02 19.65
CA GLN A 308 -9.71 9.04 18.64
C GLN A 308 -10.06 8.42 17.29
N VAL A 309 -9.15 7.65 16.64
CA VAL A 309 -9.36 7.24 15.24
C VAL A 309 -9.61 5.76 15.06
N LEU A 310 -8.74 4.88 15.58
CA LEU A 310 -8.88 3.43 15.37
C LEU A 310 -10.27 2.87 15.76
N PRO A 311 -10.92 3.32 16.84
CA PRO A 311 -12.25 2.83 17.19
C PRO A 311 -13.35 3.19 16.19
N LEU A 312 -13.14 4.21 15.34
CA LEU A 312 -14.14 4.71 14.39
C LEU A 312 -14.01 4.10 13.00
N VAL A 313 -12.97 3.30 12.74
CA VAL A 313 -12.72 2.72 11.42
C VAL A 313 -12.87 1.21 11.45
N ASN A 314 -13.40 0.63 10.38
CA ASN A 314 -13.62 -0.81 10.28
C ASN A 314 -12.37 -1.56 9.82
N SER A 315 -11.52 -0.87 9.04
CA SER A 315 -10.30 -1.44 8.49
C SER A 315 -9.13 -0.46 8.58
N ILE A 316 -7.91 -0.99 8.73
CA ILE A 316 -6.68 -0.23 8.46
C ILE A 316 -5.77 -0.93 7.45
N GLY A 317 -4.95 -0.18 6.73
CA GLY A 317 -3.86 -0.68 5.88
C GLY A 317 -2.53 -0.02 6.28
N LEU A 318 -1.44 -0.78 6.28
CA LEU A 318 -0.13 -0.34 6.77
C LEU A 318 1.00 -1.30 6.38
N ASN A 319 2.24 -0.81 6.34
CA ASN A 319 3.43 -1.63 6.07
C ASN A 319 4.23 -1.97 7.34
N GLU A 320 5.39 -2.62 7.18
CA GLU A 320 6.25 -3.03 8.30
C GLU A 320 6.79 -1.89 9.15
N GLN A 321 7.06 -0.72 8.57
CA GLN A 321 7.55 0.46 9.28
C GLN A 321 6.45 1.01 10.19
N GLU A 322 5.24 1.23 9.66
CA GLU A 322 4.11 1.69 10.49
C GLU A 322 3.72 0.63 11.54
N LEU A 323 3.74 -0.67 11.21
CA LEU A 323 3.44 -1.74 12.17
C LEU A 323 4.42 -1.74 13.35
N LEU A 324 5.72 -1.62 13.08
CA LEU A 324 6.74 -1.56 14.11
C LEU A 324 6.60 -0.28 14.95
N PHE A 325 6.32 0.84 14.29
CA PHE A 325 6.14 2.11 14.96
C PHE A 325 4.90 2.13 15.88
N LEU A 326 3.80 1.48 15.47
CA LEU A 326 2.60 1.27 16.29
C LEU A 326 2.94 0.54 17.59
N THR A 327 3.63 -0.61 17.48
CA THR A 327 3.98 -1.38 18.69
C THR A 327 4.97 -0.63 19.59
N GLN A 328 5.95 0.09 19.02
CA GLN A 328 6.88 0.93 19.78
C GLN A 328 6.16 2.05 20.53
N SER A 329 5.18 2.71 19.89
CA SER A 329 4.46 3.85 20.47
C SER A 329 3.52 3.45 21.61
N ALA A 330 2.95 2.25 21.55
CA ALA A 330 1.97 1.77 22.53
C ALA A 330 2.49 0.62 23.41
N SER A 331 3.80 0.36 23.41
CA SER A 331 4.44 -0.70 24.21
C SER A 331 3.85 -2.10 23.96
N GLY A 332 3.53 -2.41 22.70
CA GLY A 332 2.97 -3.69 22.28
C GLY A 332 4.02 -4.82 22.14
N PRO A 333 3.65 -5.96 21.56
CA PRO A 333 4.57 -7.06 21.29
C PRO A 333 5.76 -6.62 20.45
N HIS A 334 6.97 -7.06 20.81
CA HIS A 334 8.21 -6.75 20.08
C HIS A 334 8.58 -5.26 20.02
N ALA A 335 8.01 -4.41 20.88
CA ALA A 335 8.31 -2.96 20.94
C ALA A 335 9.78 -2.60 21.21
N SER A 336 10.58 -3.53 21.74
CA SER A 336 12.02 -3.34 21.95
C SER A 336 12.86 -3.48 20.68
N LEU A 337 12.27 -3.97 19.57
CA LEU A 337 12.95 -4.08 18.30
C LEU A 337 13.16 -2.67 17.71
N ALA A 338 14.42 -2.29 17.48
CA ALA A 338 14.74 -0.96 16.95
C ALA A 338 14.33 -0.78 15.48
N ALA A 339 14.56 -1.82 14.66
CA ALA A 339 14.20 -1.87 13.25
C ALA A 339 14.11 -3.34 12.79
N TRP A 340 13.38 -3.61 11.72
CA TRP A 340 13.40 -4.92 11.07
C TRP A 340 14.78 -5.20 10.46
N SER A 341 15.28 -6.44 10.65
CA SER A 341 16.52 -6.90 10.03
C SER A 341 16.19 -7.78 8.83
N GLY A 342 16.12 -7.18 7.64
CA GLY A 342 15.70 -7.87 6.43
C GLY A 342 14.18 -7.98 6.32
N ILE A 343 13.68 -9.15 5.90
CA ILE A 343 12.24 -9.41 5.78
C ILE A 343 11.65 -9.54 7.20
N PRO A 344 10.56 -8.82 7.52
CA PRO A 344 9.88 -8.97 8.81
C PRO A 344 9.52 -10.42 9.10
N ASP A 345 9.74 -10.86 10.33
CA ASP A 345 9.37 -12.22 10.74
C ASP A 345 7.84 -12.33 10.81
N VAL A 346 7.29 -13.35 10.14
CA VAL A 346 5.83 -13.54 10.01
C VAL A 346 5.16 -13.71 11.37
N GLY A 347 5.78 -14.43 12.30
CA GLY A 347 5.23 -14.66 13.63
C GLY A 347 5.24 -13.38 14.46
N MET A 348 6.31 -12.58 14.38
CA MET A 348 6.40 -11.29 15.08
C MET A 348 5.37 -10.30 14.55
N VAL A 349 5.22 -10.21 13.23
CA VAL A 349 4.18 -9.40 12.57
C VAL A 349 2.79 -9.86 13.03
N SER A 350 2.54 -11.16 13.02
CA SER A 350 1.25 -11.74 13.42
C SER A 350 0.91 -11.47 14.88
N ASP A 351 1.91 -11.46 15.78
CA ASP A 351 1.73 -11.10 17.18
C ASP A 351 1.27 -9.64 17.36
N ILE A 352 1.89 -8.72 16.62
CA ILE A 352 1.51 -7.30 16.67
C ILE A 352 0.11 -7.11 16.09
N LEU A 353 -0.19 -7.71 14.94
CA LEU A 353 -1.50 -7.65 14.29
C LEU A 353 -2.62 -8.21 15.18
N PHE A 354 -2.37 -9.34 15.83
CA PHE A 354 -3.26 -9.94 16.82
C PHE A 354 -3.51 -8.98 17.98
N TRP A 355 -2.44 -8.43 18.55
CA TRP A 355 -2.51 -7.49 19.66
C TRP A 355 -3.30 -6.22 19.31
N ILE A 356 -3.12 -5.65 18.11
CA ILE A 356 -3.91 -4.49 17.67
C ILE A 356 -5.40 -4.81 17.68
N LEU A 357 -5.83 -5.94 17.11
CA LEU A 357 -7.25 -6.30 17.10
C LEU A 357 -7.79 -6.66 18.50
N LYS A 358 -6.96 -7.22 19.39
CA LYS A 358 -7.36 -7.48 20.78
C LYS A 358 -7.46 -6.21 21.62
N GLU A 359 -6.52 -5.29 21.49
CA GLU A 359 -6.42 -4.07 22.33
C GLU A 359 -7.11 -2.84 21.74
N HIS A 360 -7.38 -2.83 20.44
CA HIS A 360 -8.01 -1.70 19.76
C HIS A 360 -9.17 -2.10 18.84
N GLY A 361 -9.29 -3.38 18.51
CA GLY A 361 -10.39 -3.90 17.69
C GLY A 361 -11.71 -4.08 18.43
N LYS A 362 -12.72 -4.47 17.66
CA LYS A 362 -14.08 -4.76 18.13
C LYS A 362 -14.10 -5.95 19.08
N THR A 363 -14.61 -5.74 20.30
CA THR A 363 -14.90 -6.81 21.28
C THR A 363 -16.27 -6.58 21.90
N ALA A 364 -16.77 -7.53 22.69
CA ALA A 364 -18.05 -7.37 23.38
C ALA A 364 -18.06 -6.20 24.39
N GLU A 365 -16.89 -5.84 24.93
CA GLU A 365 -16.71 -4.82 25.97
C GLU A 365 -16.26 -3.47 25.42
N ARG A 366 -15.73 -3.41 24.19
CA ARG A 366 -15.15 -2.20 23.60
C ARG A 366 -16.02 -1.65 22.48
N ALA A 367 -16.35 -0.36 22.57
CA ALA A 367 -16.91 0.41 21.48
C ALA A 367 -15.81 0.74 20.45
N SER A 368 -15.50 -0.22 19.59
CA SER A 368 -14.59 -0.09 18.45
C SER A 368 -15.18 -0.85 17.27
N ASP A 369 -15.04 -0.30 16.07
CA ASP A 369 -15.49 -0.94 14.84
C ASP A 369 -14.37 -1.62 14.05
N LEU A 370 -13.13 -1.50 14.52
CA LEU A 370 -11.96 -2.07 13.87
C LEU A 370 -12.00 -3.59 13.89
N THR A 371 -12.13 -4.17 12.70
CA THR A 371 -12.28 -5.62 12.49
C THR A 371 -11.39 -6.17 11.38
N ARG A 372 -10.62 -5.33 10.68
CA ARG A 372 -9.74 -5.74 9.57
C ARG A 372 -8.42 -4.96 9.57
N ILE A 373 -7.31 -5.66 9.36
CA ILE A 373 -6.01 -5.05 9.07
C ILE A 373 -5.44 -5.68 7.81
N HIS A 374 -5.07 -4.87 6.83
CA HIS A 374 -4.33 -5.30 5.64
C HIS A 374 -2.87 -4.89 5.78
N PHE A 375 -2.06 -5.84 6.24
CA PHE A 375 -0.62 -5.69 6.34
C PHE A 375 0.03 -6.04 5.00
N HIS A 376 0.88 -5.15 4.50
CA HIS A 376 1.62 -5.38 3.27
C HIS A 376 3.11 -5.07 3.47
N THR A 377 3.98 -6.01 3.14
CA THR A 377 5.42 -5.77 3.06
C THR A 377 5.95 -6.30 1.73
N LEU A 378 7.20 -5.98 1.41
CA LEU A 378 7.83 -6.34 0.13
C LEU A 378 7.69 -7.83 -0.22
N ALA A 379 7.82 -8.73 0.77
CA ALA A 379 7.92 -10.16 0.51
C ALA A 379 6.60 -10.93 0.65
N TYR A 380 5.65 -10.43 1.43
CA TYR A 380 4.39 -11.11 1.73
C TYR A 380 3.35 -10.12 2.26
N HIS A 381 2.07 -10.47 2.15
CA HIS A 381 0.97 -9.73 2.76
C HIS A 381 0.23 -10.61 3.77
N ILE A 382 -0.39 -9.97 4.76
CA ILE A 382 -1.29 -10.63 5.71
C ILE A 382 -2.58 -9.82 5.80
N LEU A 383 -3.71 -10.46 5.55
CA LEU A 383 -5.02 -9.91 5.82
C LEU A 383 -5.60 -10.59 7.06
N VAL A 384 -5.71 -9.83 8.15
CA VAL A 384 -6.21 -10.31 9.43
C VAL A 384 -7.57 -9.70 9.71
N THR A 385 -8.51 -10.52 10.18
CA THR A 385 -9.89 -10.11 10.42
C THR A 385 -10.45 -10.71 11.70
N VAL A 386 -11.25 -9.94 12.43
CA VAL A 386 -12.16 -10.47 13.44
C VAL A 386 -13.22 -11.31 12.73
N ASP A 387 -13.44 -12.52 13.22
CA ASP A 387 -14.34 -13.49 12.59
C ASP A 387 -15.77 -12.97 12.50
N GLY A 388 -16.45 -13.32 11.40
CA GLY A 388 -17.86 -12.99 11.21
C GLY A 388 -18.15 -11.57 10.71
N HIS A 389 -17.12 -10.78 10.36
CA HIS A 389 -17.28 -9.43 9.82
C HIS A 389 -16.93 -9.28 8.34
N TRP A 390 -16.10 -10.18 7.79
CA TRP A 390 -15.57 -10.06 6.43
C TRP A 390 -15.59 -11.38 5.66
N GLY A 391 -15.89 -11.31 4.36
CA GLY A 391 -15.91 -12.41 3.40
C GLY A 391 -14.88 -12.23 2.27
N ASN A 392 -14.52 -13.33 1.61
CA ASN A 392 -13.60 -13.37 0.47
C ASN A 392 -12.14 -12.94 0.74
N GLN A 393 -11.70 -13.02 2.01
CA GLN A 393 -10.38 -12.53 2.43
C GLN A 393 -9.19 -13.25 1.78
N ALA A 394 -9.33 -14.54 1.44
CA ALA A 394 -8.29 -15.29 0.74
C ALA A 394 -8.02 -14.73 -0.67
N ALA A 395 -9.07 -14.39 -1.41
CA ALA A 395 -8.92 -13.76 -2.73
C ALA A 395 -8.44 -12.32 -2.59
N ALA A 396 -8.93 -11.58 -1.58
CA ALA A 396 -8.54 -10.20 -1.33
C ALA A 396 -7.03 -10.04 -1.08
N VAL A 397 -6.45 -10.87 -0.19
CA VAL A 397 -5.00 -10.78 0.09
C VAL A 397 -4.17 -11.19 -1.13
N ALA A 398 -4.63 -12.19 -1.89
CA ALA A 398 -3.98 -12.63 -3.13
C ALA A 398 -4.05 -11.56 -4.24
N ALA A 399 -5.18 -10.85 -4.37
CA ALA A 399 -5.35 -9.76 -5.32
C ALA A 399 -4.39 -8.61 -5.00
N GLY A 400 -4.27 -8.22 -3.73
CA GLY A 400 -3.28 -7.24 -3.28
C GLY A 400 -1.85 -7.67 -3.61
N ALA A 401 -1.48 -8.92 -3.32
CA ALA A 401 -0.14 -9.44 -3.63
C ALA A 401 0.16 -9.52 -5.14
N ARG A 402 -0.85 -9.83 -5.96
CA ARG A 402 -0.74 -9.81 -7.41
C ARG A 402 -0.53 -8.38 -7.93
N ALA A 403 -1.31 -7.43 -7.44
CA ALA A 403 -1.22 -6.02 -7.81
C ALA A 403 0.18 -5.45 -7.52
N ALA A 404 0.79 -5.85 -6.40
CA ALA A 404 2.17 -5.50 -6.07
C ALA A 404 3.15 -5.91 -7.19
N GLY A 405 3.05 -7.13 -7.69
CA GLY A 405 3.92 -7.64 -8.75
C GLY A 405 3.66 -6.98 -10.11
N THR A 406 2.39 -6.88 -10.52
CA THR A 406 2.02 -6.34 -11.83
C THR A 406 2.30 -4.85 -11.94
N GLN A 407 1.98 -4.07 -10.91
CA GLN A 407 2.21 -2.63 -10.91
C GLN A 407 3.71 -2.30 -10.83
N ALA A 408 4.47 -3.01 -9.98
CA ALA A 408 5.92 -2.79 -9.89
C ALA A 408 6.63 -3.08 -11.21
N CYS A 409 6.23 -4.14 -11.92
CA CYS A 409 6.79 -4.49 -13.23
C CYS A 409 6.17 -3.73 -14.41
N ALA A 410 5.15 -2.88 -14.19
CA ALA A 410 4.38 -2.21 -15.22
C ALA A 410 3.85 -3.17 -16.31
N THR A 411 3.21 -4.26 -15.89
CA THR A 411 2.62 -5.29 -16.76
C THR A 411 1.18 -5.57 -16.39
N ASP A 412 0.30 -5.83 -17.36
CA ASP A 412 -1.12 -6.12 -17.10
C ASP A 412 -1.32 -7.41 -16.28
N THR A 413 -0.46 -8.40 -16.50
CA THR A 413 -0.45 -9.69 -15.79
C THR A 413 0.94 -10.02 -15.29
N ILE A 414 1.05 -10.96 -14.35
CA ILE A 414 2.36 -11.38 -13.81
C ILE A 414 3.24 -11.96 -14.92
N ASP A 415 4.36 -11.31 -15.19
CA ASP A 415 5.45 -11.84 -16.01
C ASP A 415 6.40 -12.65 -15.12
N THR A 416 6.30 -13.96 -15.21
CA THR A 416 7.06 -14.94 -14.43
C THR A 416 8.58 -14.81 -14.61
N SER A 417 9.03 -14.26 -15.75
CA SER A 417 10.47 -14.03 -16.00
C SER A 417 11.00 -12.82 -15.22
N LYS A 418 10.14 -11.86 -14.89
CA LYS A 418 10.49 -10.59 -14.23
C LYS A 418 10.28 -10.61 -12.72
N VAL A 419 9.69 -11.67 -12.16
CA VAL A 419 9.42 -11.76 -10.73
C VAL A 419 10.25 -12.85 -10.04
N PHE A 420 10.36 -12.74 -8.72
CA PHE A 420 10.95 -13.76 -7.86
C PHE A 420 10.24 -13.83 -6.51
N LEU A 421 10.31 -15.00 -5.87
CA LEU A 421 9.76 -15.21 -4.54
C LEU A 421 10.81 -14.80 -3.50
N LYS A 422 10.45 -13.88 -2.61
CA LYS A 422 11.32 -13.41 -1.52
C LYS A 422 10.88 -13.89 -0.13
N ALA A 423 9.63 -14.31 0.02
CA ALA A 423 9.07 -14.78 1.30
C ALA A 423 9.84 -15.99 1.87
N PRO A 424 9.89 -16.15 3.21
CA PRO A 424 10.46 -17.34 3.81
C PRO A 424 9.64 -18.58 3.43
N LEU A 425 10.32 -19.64 2.99
CA LEU A 425 9.67 -20.92 2.62
C LEU A 425 9.10 -21.65 3.83
N GLU A 426 9.63 -21.38 5.03
CA GLU A 426 9.10 -21.88 6.29
C GLU A 426 9.04 -20.74 7.31
N PHE A 427 7.95 -20.66 8.07
CA PHE A 427 7.79 -19.66 9.12
C PHE A 427 6.93 -20.20 10.26
N VAL A 428 6.89 -19.47 11.38
CA VAL A 428 5.98 -19.73 12.50
C VAL A 428 4.89 -18.68 12.54
N THR A 429 3.68 -19.06 12.96
CA THR A 429 2.51 -18.15 13.00
C THR A 429 2.52 -17.18 14.18
N SER A 430 3.38 -17.39 15.18
CA SER A 430 3.53 -16.54 16.37
C SER A 430 4.84 -16.87 17.10
N HIS A 431 5.44 -15.90 17.80
CA HIS A 431 6.52 -16.16 18.77
C HIS A 431 6.04 -16.07 20.22
N THR A 432 4.85 -15.52 20.45
CA THR A 432 4.30 -15.34 21.79
C THR A 432 3.44 -16.52 22.26
N GLU A 433 2.60 -17.10 21.39
CA GLU A 433 1.65 -18.16 21.78
C GLU A 433 1.34 -19.15 20.65
N ALA A 434 1.24 -20.43 21.00
CA ALA A 434 0.79 -21.52 20.12
C ALA A 434 1.39 -21.51 18.69
N PRO A 435 2.73 -21.53 18.54
CA PRO A 435 3.37 -21.47 17.22
C PRO A 435 3.01 -22.69 16.37
N ALA A 436 2.39 -22.46 15.22
CA ALA A 436 2.30 -23.45 14.16
C ALA A 436 3.43 -23.20 13.16
N LYS A 437 4.18 -24.25 12.80
CA LYS A 437 5.16 -24.18 11.73
C LYS A 437 4.45 -24.39 10.39
N ILE A 438 4.62 -23.43 9.49
CA ILE A 438 4.07 -23.47 8.14
C ILE A 438 5.23 -23.63 7.15
N SER A 439 5.04 -24.49 6.15
CA SER A 439 5.90 -24.58 4.97
C SER A 439 5.07 -24.15 3.76
N LEU A 440 5.57 -23.21 2.97
CA LEU A 440 4.86 -22.68 1.81
C LEU A 440 4.69 -23.77 0.74
N ASN A 441 3.43 -24.03 0.38
CA ASN A 441 3.06 -24.81 -0.78
C ASN A 441 2.74 -23.85 -1.92
N PRO A 442 3.54 -23.80 -3.00
CA PRO A 442 3.25 -22.86 -4.08
C PRO A 442 1.98 -23.17 -4.88
N ASP A 443 1.46 -24.39 -4.79
CA ASP A 443 0.17 -24.77 -5.37
C ASP A 443 -1.02 -24.27 -4.53
N GLU A 444 -0.78 -23.93 -3.25
CA GLU A 444 -1.75 -23.37 -2.31
C GLU A 444 -1.13 -22.15 -1.61
N PRO A 445 -0.87 -21.05 -2.34
CA PRO A 445 -0.03 -19.96 -1.86
C PRO A 445 -0.67 -19.11 -0.76
N VAL A 446 -2.00 -19.15 -0.63
CA VAL A 446 -2.73 -18.46 0.44
C VAL A 446 -2.85 -19.40 1.64
N VAL A 447 -2.10 -19.10 2.68
CA VAL A 447 -2.14 -19.83 3.95
C VAL A 447 -3.15 -19.18 4.89
N HIS A 448 -3.99 -20.00 5.50
CA HIS A 448 -4.97 -19.55 6.49
C HIS A 448 -4.71 -20.19 7.86
N TRP A 449 -4.73 -19.38 8.92
CA TRP A 449 -4.78 -19.87 10.31
C TRP A 449 -5.66 -18.99 11.18
N HIS A 450 -6.01 -19.50 12.35
CA HIS A 450 -6.95 -18.88 13.27
C HIS A 450 -6.34 -18.77 14.67
N ARG A 451 -6.62 -17.66 15.36
CA ARG A 451 -6.22 -17.40 16.76
C ARG A 451 -7.33 -16.63 17.46
N GLU A 452 -8.06 -17.29 18.36
CA GLU A 452 -9.03 -16.69 19.28
C GLU A 452 -10.07 -15.72 18.67
N GLY A 453 -10.84 -16.18 17.69
CA GLY A 453 -11.85 -15.36 17.02
C GLY A 453 -11.27 -14.41 15.97
N ILE A 454 -9.98 -14.54 15.64
CA ILE A 454 -9.29 -13.76 14.62
C ILE A 454 -8.68 -14.70 13.58
N SER A 455 -8.97 -14.44 12.32
CA SER A 455 -8.48 -15.21 11.17
C SER A 455 -7.40 -14.45 10.41
N PHE A 456 -6.36 -15.17 10.00
CA PHE A 456 -5.19 -14.64 9.30
C PHE A 456 -5.09 -15.29 7.93
N HIS A 457 -4.92 -14.47 6.90
CA HIS A 457 -4.71 -14.90 5.52
C HIS A 457 -3.36 -14.36 5.05
N PHE A 458 -2.38 -15.24 4.91
CA PHE A 458 -1.05 -14.92 4.42
C PHE A 458 -0.93 -15.30 2.95
N THR A 459 -0.22 -14.50 2.16
CA THR A 459 0.26 -14.91 0.85
C THR A 459 1.61 -14.29 0.59
N PRO A 460 2.55 -15.00 -0.07
CA PRO A 460 3.77 -14.37 -0.53
C PRO A 460 3.49 -13.41 -1.70
N VAL A 461 4.43 -12.48 -1.91
CA VAL A 461 4.45 -11.57 -3.07
C VAL A 461 5.43 -12.09 -4.12
N LEU A 462 5.03 -12.00 -5.38
CA LEU A 462 5.93 -12.17 -6.53
C LEU A 462 6.60 -10.83 -6.83
N VAL A 463 7.78 -10.63 -6.24
CA VAL A 463 8.50 -9.36 -6.25
C VAL A 463 9.12 -9.10 -7.62
N CYS A 464 8.89 -7.92 -8.19
CA CYS A 464 9.52 -7.51 -9.44
C CYS A 464 11.05 -7.38 -9.26
N LYS A 465 11.82 -7.99 -10.16
CA LYS A 465 13.29 -7.94 -10.18
C LYS A 465 13.79 -6.54 -10.52
N ASP A 466 13.19 -5.94 -11.54
CA ASP A 466 13.56 -4.64 -12.12
C ASP A 466 12.32 -3.73 -12.12
N PRO A 467 11.94 -3.17 -10.96
CA PRO A 467 10.72 -2.38 -10.85
C PRO A 467 10.82 -1.08 -11.65
N VAL A 468 9.75 -0.74 -12.35
CA VAL A 468 9.62 0.54 -13.09
C VAL A 468 9.11 1.64 -12.16
N ARG A 469 8.15 1.30 -11.28
CA ARG A 469 7.56 2.24 -10.32
C ARG A 469 7.10 1.51 -9.06
N THR A 470 7.59 1.94 -7.90
CA THR A 470 7.16 1.40 -6.59
C THR A 470 6.50 2.43 -5.69
N VAL A 471 6.52 3.71 -6.07
CA VAL A 471 5.77 4.76 -5.36
C VAL A 471 4.27 4.50 -5.51
N GLY A 472 3.54 4.51 -4.38
CA GLY A 472 2.12 4.22 -4.33
C GLY A 472 1.73 2.74 -4.41
N LEU A 473 2.69 1.83 -4.24
CA LEU A 473 2.40 0.40 -4.34
C LEU A 473 1.52 -0.10 -3.17
N GLY A 474 1.79 0.37 -1.94
CA GLY A 474 0.96 0.06 -0.76
C GLY A 474 -0.50 0.48 -0.95
N ASP A 475 -0.71 1.69 -1.47
CA ASP A 475 -2.03 2.23 -1.79
C ASP A 475 -2.79 1.33 -2.77
N ALA A 476 -2.12 0.92 -3.86
CA ALA A 476 -2.73 0.02 -4.84
C ALA A 476 -3.01 -1.39 -4.28
N ILE A 477 -2.16 -1.88 -3.38
CA ILE A 477 -2.36 -3.15 -2.66
C ILE A 477 -3.60 -3.07 -1.78
N SER A 478 -3.73 -2.01 -0.98
CA SER A 478 -4.88 -1.79 -0.12
C SER A 478 -6.18 -1.62 -0.91
N ALA A 479 -6.14 -0.85 -2.00
CA ALA A 479 -7.26 -0.68 -2.93
C ALA A 479 -7.78 -2.03 -3.48
N GLU A 480 -6.90 -2.87 -4.01
CA GLU A 480 -7.25 -4.20 -4.53
C GLU A 480 -7.73 -5.14 -3.42
N GLY A 481 -7.08 -5.09 -2.26
CA GLY A 481 -7.54 -5.84 -1.09
C GLY A 481 -8.96 -5.46 -0.68
N LEU A 482 -9.32 -4.17 -0.72
CA LEU A 482 -10.67 -3.69 -0.41
C LEU A 482 -11.68 -4.08 -1.48
N PHE A 483 -11.34 -3.90 -2.76
CA PHE A 483 -12.23 -4.23 -3.89
C PHE A 483 -12.67 -5.70 -3.87
N TYR A 484 -11.78 -6.60 -3.47
CA TYR A 484 -12.08 -8.03 -3.36
C TYR A 484 -12.62 -8.45 -1.99
N SER A 485 -12.70 -7.54 -1.00
CA SER A 485 -13.28 -7.84 0.32
C SER A 485 -14.80 -7.66 0.29
N GLU A 486 -15.51 -8.44 1.11
CA GLU A 486 -16.94 -8.27 1.36
C GLU A 486 -17.14 -7.93 2.84
N ALA A 487 -17.74 -6.79 3.16
CA ALA A 487 -18.14 -6.47 4.52
C ALA A 487 -19.52 -7.07 4.80
N TYR A 488 -19.67 -7.79 5.91
CA TYR A 488 -20.99 -8.27 6.31
C TYR A 488 -21.77 -7.18 7.05
N PRO A 489 -23.09 -7.04 6.79
CA PRO A 489 -23.95 -6.14 7.56
C PRO A 489 -23.86 -6.47 9.05
N GLN A 490 -23.75 -5.43 9.88
CA GLN A 490 -23.70 -5.58 11.34
C GLN A 490 -25.08 -5.63 12.00
#